data_AF-A0A926ARG1-F1
#
_entry.id   AF-A0A926ARG1-F1
#
_cell.length_a   1.000
_cell.length_b   1.000
_cell.length_c   1.000
_cell.angle_alpha   90.00
_cell.angle_beta   90.00
_cell.angle_gamma   90.00
#
_symmetry.space_group_name_H-M   'P 1'
#
loop_
_entity.id
_entity.type
_entity.pdbx_description
1 polymer ?
#
loop_
_entity_poly.entity_id
_entity_poly.type
_entity_poly.pdbx_seq_one_letter_code
_entity_poly.pdbx_strand_id
1 'polypeptide(L)'
;AELGYRAGMWPGTSAPSAEATGGRISVFDPQSKLLARWGGGDNPTAAGDFFAPHDIRVDSRGDVYVAEVVMSAGGNRGLVSPDCHTLQKFVLQSKQPDQ
;
A
#
# COMPACT_ATOMS: atom_id res chain seq x y z
N ALA A 1 6.93 -0.06 4.26
CA ALA A 1 5.55 0.23 3.88
C ALA A 1 5.08 1.44 4.68
N GLU A 2 4.25 2.28 4.08
CA GLU A 2 3.76 3.52 4.69
C GLU A 2 2.25 3.37 4.88
N LEU A 3 1.76 3.47 6.12
CA LEU A 3 0.40 3.10 6.50
C LEU A 3 -0.70 4.06 5.99
N GLY A 4 -0.33 5.30 5.62
CA GLY A 4 -1.27 6.28 5.05
C GLY A 4 -2.39 6.73 5.99
N TYR A 5 -3.30 7.54 5.42
CA TYR A 5 -4.37 8.27 6.12
C TYR A 5 -5.33 7.42 6.99
N ARG A 6 -5.63 6.17 6.60
CA ARG A 6 -6.77 5.41 7.16
C ARG A 6 -6.44 4.30 8.16
N ALA A 7 -5.19 3.83 8.23
CA ALA A 7 -4.83 2.68 9.06
C ALA A 7 -4.54 3.01 10.54
N GLY A 8 -4.51 4.30 10.93
CA GLY A 8 -4.03 4.76 12.23
C GLY A 8 -5.07 5.40 13.16
N MET A 9 -6.36 5.35 12.83
CA MET A 9 -7.39 5.99 13.66
C MET A 9 -7.73 5.12 14.88
N TRP A 10 -7.25 5.54 16.06
CA TRP A 10 -7.56 4.94 17.35
C TRP A 10 -8.31 5.97 18.23
N PRO A 11 -9.04 5.53 19.27
CA PRO A 11 -9.62 6.47 20.22
C PRO A 11 -8.55 7.42 20.78
N GLY A 12 -8.76 8.74 20.60
CA GLY A 12 -7.81 9.77 21.03
C GLY A 12 -6.81 10.23 19.96
N THR A 13 -6.81 9.66 18.75
CA THR A 13 -6.02 10.20 17.62
C THR A 13 -6.85 11.14 16.77
N SER A 14 -6.29 12.30 16.40
CA SER A 14 -6.88 13.15 15.37
C SER A 14 -6.71 12.49 14.01
N ALA A 15 -7.76 12.52 13.18
CA ALA A 15 -7.63 12.14 11.78
C ALA A 15 -6.60 13.07 11.10
N PRO A 16 -5.73 12.56 10.20
CA PRO A 16 -4.84 13.42 9.43
C PRO A 16 -5.65 14.35 8.50
N SER A 17 -4.98 15.24 7.76
CA SER A 17 -5.69 16.12 6.81
C SER A 17 -6.27 15.30 5.64
N ALA A 18 -7.29 15.83 4.95
CA ALA A 18 -7.88 15.15 3.79
C ALA A 18 -6.89 15.03 2.62
N GLU A 19 -5.84 15.86 2.63
CA GLU A 19 -4.73 15.87 1.67
C GLU A 19 -3.60 14.89 2.07
N ALA A 20 -3.74 14.18 3.20
CA ALA A 20 -2.76 13.22 3.62
C ALA A 20 -2.72 12.03 2.66
N THR A 21 -1.53 11.68 2.21
CA THR A 21 -1.31 10.57 1.29
C THR A 21 -1.82 9.24 1.83
N GLY A 22 -2.39 8.42 0.94
CA GLY A 22 -2.80 7.04 1.22
C GLY A 22 -1.63 6.10 1.56
N GLY A 23 -1.97 4.85 1.86
CA GLY A 23 -0.97 3.80 2.11
C GLY A 23 -0.16 3.56 0.85
N ARG A 24 1.17 3.42 0.97
CA ARG A 24 2.05 3.30 -0.20
C ARG A 24 3.29 2.46 0.04
N ILE A 25 3.88 2.02 -1.06
CA ILE A 25 5.19 1.40 -1.14
C ILE A 25 6.09 2.26 -2.02
N SER A 26 7.28 2.60 -1.52
CA SER A 26 8.31 3.35 -2.25
C SER A 26 9.57 2.50 -2.33
N VAL A 27 10.22 2.46 -3.49
CA VAL A 27 11.51 1.80 -3.71
C VAL A 27 12.55 2.85 -3.99
N PHE A 28 13.65 2.81 -3.25
CA PHE A 28 14.77 3.74 -3.42
C PHE A 28 16.05 2.97 -3.78
N ASP A 29 16.96 3.63 -4.48
CA ASP A 29 18.33 3.16 -4.60
C ASP A 29 19.14 3.45 -3.30
N PRO A 30 20.36 2.90 -3.15
CA PRO A 30 21.20 3.17 -1.98
C PRO A 30 21.62 4.65 -1.82
N GLN A 31 21.45 5.46 -2.87
CA GLN A 31 21.70 6.90 -2.88
C GLN A 31 20.43 7.70 -2.56
N SER A 32 19.36 7.05 -2.09
CA SER A 32 18.08 7.65 -1.74
C SER A 32 17.29 8.25 -2.91
N LYS A 33 17.61 7.88 -4.15
CA LYS A 33 16.79 8.24 -5.33
C LYS A 33 15.57 7.33 -5.40
N LEU A 34 14.39 7.92 -5.59
CA LEU A 34 13.15 7.17 -5.80
C LEU A 34 13.20 6.46 -7.16
N LEU A 35 13.04 5.13 -7.16
CA LEU A 35 13.02 4.27 -8.34
C LEU A 35 11.58 3.94 -8.78
N ALA A 36 10.71 3.65 -7.82
CA ALA A 36 9.31 3.29 -8.07
C ALA A 36 8.44 3.62 -6.86
N ARG A 37 7.13 3.81 -7.11
CA ARG A 37 6.12 4.00 -6.07
C ARG A 37 4.78 3.41 -6.52
N TRP A 38 4.09 2.78 -5.59
CA TRP A 38 2.71 2.29 -5.74
C TRP A 38 1.87 2.76 -4.55
N GLY A 39 0.58 2.96 -4.80
CA GLY A 39 -0.37 3.51 -3.83
C GLY A 39 -0.15 4.97 -3.48
N GLY A 40 -0.76 5.38 -2.38
CA GLY A 40 -0.79 6.78 -1.94
C GLY A 40 -1.98 7.55 -2.50
N GLY A 41 -2.93 6.86 -3.14
CA GLY A 41 -4.13 7.45 -3.69
C GLY A 41 -5.27 7.58 -2.68
N ASP A 42 -6.42 7.96 -3.20
CA ASP A 42 -7.62 8.24 -2.40
C ASP A 42 -8.54 7.01 -2.26
N ASN A 43 -8.25 5.93 -3.00
CA ASN A 43 -9.05 4.71 -3.02
C ASN A 43 -8.24 3.50 -2.54
N PRO A 44 -8.08 3.34 -1.21
CA PRO A 44 -7.24 2.30 -0.62
C PRO A 44 -7.70 0.86 -0.90
N THR A 45 -8.91 0.67 -1.47
CA THR A 45 -9.43 -0.65 -1.85
C THR A 45 -9.31 -0.92 -3.35
N ALA A 46 -8.75 0.01 -4.13
CA ALA A 46 -8.44 -0.23 -5.53
C ALA A 46 -7.15 -1.04 -5.68
N ALA A 47 -7.06 -1.84 -6.75
CA ALA A 47 -5.83 -2.53 -7.10
C ALA A 47 -4.69 -1.51 -7.31
N GLY A 48 -3.56 -1.75 -6.66
CA GLY A 48 -2.40 -0.87 -6.70
C GLY A 48 -2.40 0.27 -5.68
N ASP A 49 -3.45 0.40 -4.87
CA ASP A 49 -3.50 1.26 -3.69
C ASP A 49 -3.62 0.41 -2.41
N PHE A 50 -3.43 1.01 -1.23
CA PHE A 50 -3.33 0.23 0.00
C PHE A 50 -4.12 0.85 1.15
N PHE A 51 -4.83 -0.01 1.89
CA PHE A 51 -5.53 0.39 3.11
C PHE A 51 -4.60 0.35 4.32
N ALA A 52 -3.88 -0.76 4.50
CA ALA A 52 -2.98 -0.94 5.65
C ALA A 52 -1.79 -1.87 5.32
N PRO A 53 -0.88 -1.46 4.43
CA PRO A 53 0.23 -2.30 3.99
C PRO A 53 1.26 -2.45 5.13
N HIS A 54 1.62 -3.70 5.44
CA HIS A 54 2.39 -4.00 6.66
C HIS A 54 3.56 -4.96 6.45
N ASP A 55 3.53 -5.81 5.41
CA ASP A 55 4.64 -6.67 5.04
C ASP A 55 4.90 -6.62 3.52
N ILE A 56 6.14 -6.89 3.15
CA ILE A 56 6.61 -6.89 1.76
C ILE A 56 7.60 -8.03 1.53
N ARG A 57 7.45 -8.75 0.42
CA ARG A 57 8.38 -9.79 -0.03
C ARG A 57 8.62 -9.68 -1.53
N VAL A 58 9.79 -10.15 -1.94
CA VAL A 58 10.20 -10.22 -3.35
C VAL A 58 10.56 -11.67 -3.66
N ASP A 59 10.05 -12.20 -4.77
CA ASP A 59 10.39 -13.55 -5.22
C ASP A 59 11.60 -13.57 -6.19
N SER A 60 12.01 -14.77 -6.60
CA SER A 60 13.17 -14.95 -7.50
C SER A 60 12.95 -14.42 -8.93
N ARG A 61 11.71 -14.09 -9.32
CA ARG A 61 11.41 -13.41 -10.60
C ARG A 61 11.43 -11.89 -10.46
N GLY A 62 11.57 -11.37 -9.24
CA GLY A 62 11.48 -9.96 -8.95
C GLY A 62 10.04 -9.46 -8.78
N ASP A 63 9.05 -10.36 -8.68
CA ASP A 63 7.68 -9.96 -8.36
C ASP A 63 7.62 -9.51 -6.89
N VAL A 64 6.83 -8.47 -6.61
CA VAL A 64 6.66 -7.90 -5.28
C VAL A 64 5.30 -8.32 -4.72
N TYR A 65 5.28 -8.78 -3.48
CA TYR A 65 4.08 -9.16 -2.74
C TYR A 65 3.94 -8.24 -1.55
N VAL A 66 2.76 -7.64 -1.38
CA VAL A 66 2.48 -6.70 -0.29
C VAL A 66 1.26 -7.21 0.46
N ALA A 67 1.43 -7.45 1.76
CA ALA A 67 0.35 -7.92 2.63
C ALA A 67 -0.20 -6.76 3.48
N GLU A 68 -1.51 -6.78 3.71
CA GLU A 68 -2.24 -5.75 4.43
C GLU A 68 -2.97 -6.34 5.65
N VAL A 69 -2.98 -5.59 6.75
CA VAL A 69 -3.70 -5.96 7.99
C VAL A 69 -5.10 -5.34 8.04
N VAL A 70 -5.85 -5.47 6.94
CA VAL A 70 -7.11 -4.74 6.71
C VAL A 70 -8.15 -4.95 7.80
N MET A 71 -8.32 -6.20 8.26
CA MET A 71 -9.35 -6.54 9.25
C MET A 71 -9.16 -5.80 10.58
N SER A 72 -7.96 -5.80 11.15
CA SER A 72 -7.68 -5.06 12.39
C SER A 72 -7.58 -3.55 12.16
N ALA A 73 -7.07 -3.13 10.99
CA ALA A 73 -6.89 -1.73 10.65
C ALA A 73 -8.19 -0.98 10.30
N GLY A 74 -9.29 -1.68 9.99
CA GLY A 74 -10.57 -1.01 9.71
C GLY A 74 -11.76 -1.91 9.41
N GLY A 75 -11.53 -3.15 8.97
CA GLY A 75 -12.61 -4.08 8.63
C GLY A 75 -13.51 -4.40 9.83
N ASN A 76 -12.91 -4.60 11.02
CA ASN A 76 -13.64 -4.82 12.28
C ASN A 76 -14.49 -3.62 12.75
N ARG A 77 -14.29 -2.45 12.14
CA ARG A 77 -15.00 -1.19 12.44
C ARG A 77 -15.92 -0.76 11.30
N GLY A 78 -16.05 -1.56 10.24
CA GLY A 78 -16.87 -1.22 9.06
C GLY A 78 -16.30 -0.08 8.22
N LEU A 79 -15.00 0.25 8.35
CA LEU A 79 -14.36 1.33 7.58
C LEU A 79 -13.99 0.89 6.15
N VAL A 80 -13.98 -0.41 5.91
CA VAL A 80 -13.60 -1.06 4.66
C VAL A 80 -14.36 -2.38 4.55
N SER A 81 -14.65 -2.81 3.32
CA SER A 81 -15.30 -4.10 3.08
C SER A 81 -14.47 -5.25 3.68
N PRO A 82 -15.09 -6.27 4.31
CA PRO A 82 -14.40 -7.50 4.70
C PRO A 82 -13.74 -8.23 3.52
N ASP A 83 -14.23 -7.99 2.30
CA ASP A 83 -13.68 -8.59 1.06
C ASP A 83 -12.55 -7.77 0.45
N CYS A 84 -12.11 -6.68 1.10
CA CYS A 84 -10.97 -5.91 0.63
C CYS A 84 -9.71 -6.78 0.59
N HIS A 85 -8.90 -6.58 -0.44
CA HIS A 85 -7.68 -7.35 -0.64
C HIS A 85 -6.76 -7.25 0.58
N THR A 86 -6.25 -8.40 1.02
CA THR A 86 -5.26 -8.50 2.10
C THR A 86 -3.86 -8.83 1.58
N LEU A 87 -3.75 -9.13 0.29
CA LEU A 87 -2.50 -9.44 -0.40
C LEU A 87 -2.59 -8.95 -1.84
N GLN A 88 -1.60 -8.20 -2.28
CA GLN A 88 -1.45 -7.76 -3.66
C GLN A 88 -0.12 -8.22 -4.23
N LYS A 89 -0.13 -8.68 -5.49
CA LYS A 89 1.07 -9.06 -6.24
C LYS A 89 1.32 -8.07 -7.36
N PHE A 90 2.53 -7.54 -7.42
CA PHE A 90 3.03 -6.65 -8.47
C PHE A 90 4.06 -7.42 -9.30
N VAL A 91 3.73 -7.66 -10.57
CA VAL A 91 4.58 -8.43 -11.47
C VAL A 91 5.63 -7.52 -12.08
N LEU A 92 6.89 -7.97 -12.06
CA LEU A 92 7.96 -7.25 -12.75
C LEU A 92 7.72 -7.34 -14.26
N GLN A 93 7.42 -6.20 -14.88
CA GLN A 93 7.35 -6.12 -16.33
C GLN A 93 8.77 -5.97 -16.87
N SER A 94 9.22 -6.93 -17.67
CA SER A 94 10.40 -6.74 -18.51
C SER A 94 10.12 -5.58 -19.46
N LYS A 95 11.03 -4.59 -19.52
CA LYS A 95 10.94 -3.53 -20.53
C LYS A 95 10.75 -4.18 -21.90
N GLN A 96 9.69 -3.81 -22.62
CA GLN A 96 9.70 -4.01 -24.07
C GLN A 96 10.88 -3.20 -24.64
N PRO A 97 11.66 -3.75 -25.58
CA PRO A 97 12.63 -2.95 -26.32
C PRO A 97 11.85 -1.85 -27.07
N ASP A 98 12.20 -0.61 -26.77
CA ASP A 98 11.82 0.63 -27.46
C ASP A 98 10.32 0.95 -27.63
N GLN A 99 9.82 1.78 -26.72
CA GLN A 99 9.11 3.01 -27.09
C GLN A 99 9.98 4.21 -26.75
#